data_AF-A0A9W5X763-F1
#
_entry.id   AF-A0A9W5X763-F1
#
_cell.length_a   1.000
_cell.length_b   1.000
_cell.length_c   1.000
_cell.angle_alpha   90.00
_cell.angle_beta   90.00
_cell.angle_gamma   90.00
#
_symmetry.space_group_name_H-M   'P 1'
#
loop_
_entity.id
_entity.type
_entity.pdbx_description
1 polymer ?
#
loop_
_entity_poly.entity_id
_entity_poly.type
_entity_poly.pdbx_seq_one_letter_code
_entity_poly.pdbx_strand_id
1 'polypeptide(L)' 'MRIELKDFLYELGKYADQTHILKDKYEKLADDEKVFVLQHSPDNQLSPIVQDKLAFDWLSTMQQEIGAADEK' A
#
# COMPACT_ATOMS: atom_id res chain seq x y z
N MET A 1 -5.41 20.69 -10.62
CA MET A 1 -5.70 19.74 -9.51
C MET A 1 -6.04 20.48 -8.20
N ARG A 2 -7.10 20.09 -7.48
CA ARG A 2 -7.49 20.68 -6.18
C ARG A 2 -6.48 20.33 -5.08
N ILE A 3 -6.36 21.17 -4.04
CA ILE A 3 -5.37 21.00 -2.95
C ILE A 3 -5.63 19.70 -2.18
N GLU A 4 -6.89 19.40 -1.90
CA GLU A 4 -7.32 18.24 -1.13
C GLU A 4 -6.92 16.92 -1.81
N LEU A 5 -6.94 16.88 -3.15
CA LEU A 5 -6.51 15.70 -3.91
C LEU A 5 -4.99 15.52 -3.85
N LYS A 6 -4.21 16.61 -3.87
CA LYS A 6 -2.75 16.56 -3.72
C LYS A 6 -2.37 16.06 -2.32
N ASP A 7 -3.05 16.56 -1.30
CA ASP A 7 -2.83 16.13 0.09
C ASP A 7 -3.17 14.65 0.25
N PHE A 8 -4.27 14.19 -0.36
CA PHE A 8 -4.64 12.78 -0.36
C PHE A 8 -3.58 11.90 -1.03
N LEU A 9 -3.06 12.28 -2.21
CA LEU A 9 -2.00 11.53 -2.89
C LEU A 9 -0.71 11.46 -2.07
N TYR A 10 -0.38 12.55 -1.37
CA TYR A 10 0.77 12.60 -0.51
C TYR A 10 0.64 11.61 0.65
N GLU A 11 -0.51 11.58 1.32
CA GLU A 11 -0.78 10.61 2.38
C GLU A 11 -0.91 9.17 1.83
N LEU A 12 -1.45 8.99 0.62
CA LEU A 12 -1.47 7.70 -0.06
C LEU A 12 -0.04 7.17 -0.34
N GLY A 13 0.88 8.07 -0.73
CA GLY A 13 2.29 7.73 -0.88
C GLY A 13 2.90 7.22 0.41
N LYS A 14 2.68 7.93 1.53
CA LYS A 14 3.12 7.48 2.85
C LYS A 14 2.51 6.14 3.26
N TYR A 15 1.24 5.92 2.96
CA TYR A 15 0.58 4.65 3.23
C TYR A 15 1.25 3.50 2.46
N ALA A 16 1.56 3.69 1.17
CA ALA A 16 2.30 2.71 0.38
C ALA A 16 3.69 2.41 0.96
N ASP A 17 4.41 3.43 1.44
CA ASP A 17 5.68 3.21 2.13
C ASP A 17 5.52 2.42 3.44
N GLN A 18 4.43 2.63 4.18
CA GLN A 18 4.15 1.88 5.40
C GLN A 18 3.83 0.41 5.12
N THR A 19 3.04 0.12 4.07
CA THR A 19 2.76 -1.26 3.66
C THR A 19 4.04 -1.96 3.18
N HIS A 20 4.93 -1.23 2.51
CA HIS A 20 6.26 -1.72 2.16
C HIS A 20 7.09 -2.14 3.37
N ILE A 21 7.19 -1.25 4.36
CA ILE A 21 7.92 -1.52 5.60
C ILE A 21 7.32 -2.75 6.30
N LEU A 22 5.99 -2.86 6.36
CA LEU A 22 5.32 -3.99 6.98
C LEU A 22 5.60 -5.30 6.23
N LYS A 23 5.55 -5.29 4.89
CA LYS A 23 5.95 -6.44 4.07
C LYS A 23 7.39 -6.85 4.36
N ASP A 24 8.33 -5.92 4.36
CA ASP A 24 9.75 -6.19 4.61
C ASP A 24 10.00 -6.82 5.98
N LYS A 25 9.22 -6.43 7.01
CA LYS A 25 9.27 -7.06 8.33
C LYS A 25 8.65 -8.45 8.30
N TYR A 26 7.50 -8.62 7.64
CA TYR A 26 6.82 -9.89 7.50
C TYR A 26 7.66 -10.93 6.74
N GLU A 27 8.36 -10.55 5.67
CA GLU A 27 9.18 -11.46 4.86
C GLU A 27 10.36 -12.05 5.64
N LYS A 28 10.88 -11.30 6.62
CA LYS A 28 11.99 -11.71 7.50
C LYS A 28 11.59 -12.67 8.61
N LEU A 29 10.29 -12.85 8.85
CA LEU A 29 9.79 -13.81 9.82
C LEU A 29 10.02 -15.24 9.34
N ALA A 30 10.17 -16.17 10.30
CA ALA A 30 10.12 -17.59 10.02
C ALA A 30 8.71 -18.01 9.55
N ASP A 31 8.61 -19.19 8.92
CA ASP A 31 7.34 -19.63 8.32
C ASP A 31 6.23 -19.86 9.35
N ASP A 32 6.57 -20.35 10.54
CA ASP A 32 5.65 -20.51 11.67
C ASP A 32 5.17 -19.16 12.21
N GLU A 33 6.06 -18.18 12.31
CA GLU A 33 5.71 -16.81 12.70
C GLU A 33 4.82 -16.12 11.66
N LYS A 34 5.05 -16.36 10.35
CA LYS A 34 4.19 -15.86 9.28
C LYS A 34 2.77 -16.43 9.40
N VAL A 35 2.65 -17.73 9.66
CA VAL A 35 1.36 -18.38 9.91
C VAL A 35 0.67 -17.77 11.13
N PHE A 36 1.42 -17.57 12.23
CA PHE A 36 0.89 -16.95 13.44
C PHE A 36 0.31 -15.54 13.16
N VAL A 37 1.04 -14.71 12.41
CA VAL A 37 0.59 -13.36 12.02
C VAL A 37 -0.71 -13.41 11.21
N LEU A 38 -0.78 -14.31 10.21
CA LEU A 38 -1.97 -14.41 9.36
C LEU A 38 -3.19 -14.95 10.13
N GLN A 39 -3.01 -15.93 11.02
CA GLN A 39 -4.09 -16.50 11.83
C GLN A 39 -4.70 -15.49 12.81
N HIS A 40 -3.94 -14.49 13.24
CA HIS A 40 -4.40 -13.44 14.15
C HIS A 40 -4.78 -12.15 13.43
N SER A 41 -4.77 -12.14 12.09
CA SER A 41 -5.26 -11.02 11.30
C SER A 41 -6.79 -11.04 11.22
N PRO A 42 -7.46 -9.88 11.14
CA PRO A 42 -8.91 -9.81 10.92
C PRO A 42 -9.32 -10.57 9.64
N ASP A 43 -10.52 -11.16 9.60
CA ASP A 43 -10.98 -12.06 8.52
C ASP A 43 -10.90 -11.46 7.09
N ASN A 44 -10.91 -10.14 6.97
CA ASN A 44 -10.82 -9.43 5.68
C ASN A 44 -9.47 -8.75 5.45
N GLN A 45 -8.51 -8.95 6.35
CA GLN A 45 -7.19 -8.38 6.25
C GLN A 45 -6.36 -9.18 5.24
N LEU A 46 -5.88 -8.49 4.22
CA LEU A 46 -4.98 -9.08 3.22
C LEU A 46 -3.61 -9.35 3.85
N SER A 47 -2.82 -10.27 3.29
CA SER A 47 -1.45 -10.47 3.77
C SER A 47 -0.61 -9.21 3.54
N PRO A 48 0.44 -8.95 4.34
CA PRO A 48 1.32 -7.78 4.15
C PRO A 48 1.88 -7.66 2.73
N ILE A 49 2.16 -8.79 2.07
CA ILE A 49 2.62 -8.85 0.68
C ILE A 49 1.56 -8.30 -0.29
N VAL A 50 0.30 -8.72 -0.11
CA VAL A 50 -0.80 -8.27 -0.98
C VAL A 50 -1.14 -6.81 -0.70
N GLN A 51 -1.07 -6.37 0.56
CA GLN A 51 -1.29 -4.97 0.94
C GLN A 51 -0.27 -4.03 0.28
N ASP A 52 1.03 -4.38 0.31
CA ASP A 52 2.11 -3.62 -0.35
C ASP A 52 1.81 -3.42 -1.83
N LYS A 53 1.54 -4.53 -2.54
CA LYS A 53 1.23 -4.49 -3.97
C LYS A 53 0.03 -3.58 -4.28
N LEU A 54 -1.09 -3.77 -3.59
CA LEU A 54 -2.32 -3.01 -3.87
C LEU A 54 -2.16 -1.52 -3.55
N ALA A 55 -1.38 -1.17 -2.52
CA ALA A 55 -1.12 0.23 -2.19
C ALA A 55 -0.31 0.94 -3.30
N PHE A 56 0.75 0.29 -3.81
CA PHE A 56 1.52 0.83 -4.92
C PHE A 56 0.76 0.84 -6.25
N ASP A 57 -0.03 -0.20 -6.54
CA ASP A 57 -0.90 -0.23 -7.73
C ASP A 57 -1.88 0.94 -7.69
N TRP A 58 -2.54 1.18 -6.55
CA TRP A 58 -3.45 2.32 -6.36
C TRP A 58 -2.75 3.67 -6.53
N LEU A 59 -1.60 3.86 -5.87
CA LEU A 59 -0.82 5.09 -5.99
C LEU A 59 -0.40 5.36 -7.44
N SER A 60 0.09 4.33 -8.14
CA SER A 60 0.54 4.41 -9.53
C SER A 60 -0.61 4.78 -10.47
N THR A 61 -1.77 4.13 -10.37
CA THR A 61 -2.95 4.48 -11.17
C THR A 61 -3.35 5.93 -10.95
N MET A 62 -3.40 6.39 -9.71
CA MET A 62 -3.77 7.77 -9.39
C MET A 62 -2.77 8.78 -9.97
N GLN A 63 -1.47 8.51 -9.86
CA GLN A 63 -0.42 9.37 -10.42
C GLN A 63 -0.48 9.44 -11.95
N GLN A 64 -0.75 8.31 -12.62
CA GLN A 64 -0.89 8.24 -14.07
C GLN A 64 -2.08 9.06 -14.59
N GLU A 65 -3.26 8.88 -14.00
CA GLU A 65 -4.47 9.61 -14.39
C GLU A 65 -4.30 11.12 -14.21
N ILE A 66 -3.58 11.53 -13.17
CA ILE A 66 -3.30 12.93 -12.88
C ILE A 66 -2.28 13.51 -13.86
N GLY A 67 -1.18 12.79 -14.13
CA GLY A 67 -0.20 13.20 -15.13
C GLY A 67 -0.82 13.33 -16.53
N ALA A 68 -1.70 12.40 -16.91
CA ALA A 68 -2.43 12.44 -18.17
C ALA A 68 -3.49 13.56 -18.24
N ALA A 69 -4.01 14.01 -17.11
CA ALA A 69 -4.96 15.12 -17.02
C ALA A 69 -4.28 16.50 -17.06
N ASP A 70 -3.02 16.62 -16.65
CA ASP A 70 -2.25 17.87 -16.72
C ASP A 70 -1.66 18.12 -18.14
N GLU A 71 -1.59 17.10 -19.01
CA GLU A 71 -1.14 17.20 -20.41
C GLU A 71 -2.25 17.50 -21.44
N LYS A 72 -3.52 17.61 -21.01
CA LYS A 72 -4.68 17.93 -21.87
C LYS A 72 -5.28 19.28 -21.55
#